data_AF-A0AAX4IWM2-F1
#
_entry.id   AF-A0AAX4IWM2-F1
#
_cell.length_a   1.000
_cell.length_b   1.000
_cell.length_c   1.000
_cell.angle_alpha   90.00
_cell.angle_beta   90.00
_cell.angle_gamma   90.00
#
_symmetry.space_group_name_H-M   'P 1'
#
loop_
_entity.id
_entity.type
_entity.pdbx_description
1 polymer ?
#
loop_
_entity_poly.entity_id
_entity_poly.type
_entity_poly.pdbx_seq_one_letter_code
_entity_poly.pdbx_strand_id
1 'polypeptide(L)'
;MLILYFKRGGLGSAEAQLVTWHVAQWRLLDRLASRAGPDAPTLPAFLPGIIVQGHDWSFVASTRRDDRVTLWTSQHIGSTAKATGVYQIVCALQYLRAAP
;
A
#
# COMPACT_ATOMS: atom_id res chain seq x y z
N MET A 1 -5.15 3.97 -3.13
CA MET A 1 -3.93 3.15 -3.33
C MET A 1 -2.79 4.09 -3.69
N LEU A 2 -1.73 4.12 -2.89
CA LEU A 2 -0.56 4.95 -3.16
C LEU A 2 0.48 4.13 -3.94
N ILE A 3 1.03 4.69 -5.01
CA ILE A 3 2.13 4.09 -5.78
C ILE A 3 3.36 4.94 -5.54
N LEU A 4 4.40 4.36 -4.94
CA LEU A 4 5.67 5.05 -4.72
C LEU A 4 6.73 4.48 -5.66
N TYR A 5 7.36 5.36 -6.44
CA TYR A 5 8.44 5.02 -7.36
C TYR A 5 9.79 5.39 -6.74
N PHE A 6 10.70 4.41 -6.60
CA PHE A 6 12.04 4.65 -6.04
C PHE A 6 13.13 4.45 -7.10
N LYS A 7 13.82 5.54 -7.48
CA LYS A 7 14.91 5.52 -8.46
C LYS A 7 16.30 5.36 -7.83
N ARG A 8 16.48 5.71 -6.55
CA ARG A 8 17.76 5.56 -5.81
C ARG A 8 17.50 5.33 -4.33
N GLY A 9 17.70 4.08 -3.89
CA GLY A 9 17.56 3.63 -2.50
C GLY A 9 17.26 2.13 -2.46
N GLY A 10 17.83 1.41 -1.50
CA GLY A 10 17.49 0.00 -1.25
C GLY A 10 16.06 -0.15 -0.74
N LEU A 11 15.51 -1.38 -0.78
CA LEU A 11 14.13 -1.69 -0.40
C LEU A 11 13.73 -1.09 0.96
N GLY A 12 14.63 -1.14 1.96
CA GLY A 12 14.35 -0.58 3.29
C GLY A 12 14.11 0.94 3.32
N SER A 13 14.67 1.70 2.38
CA SER A 13 14.39 3.16 2.28
C SER A 13 13.01 3.42 1.68
N ALA A 14 12.60 2.62 0.69
CA ALA A 14 11.26 2.70 0.11
C ALA A 14 10.19 2.30 1.14
N GLU A 15 10.44 1.23 1.90
CA GLU A 15 9.56 0.80 3.00
C GLU A 15 9.44 1.88 4.08
N ALA A 16 10.54 2.53 4.49
CA ALA A 16 10.50 3.61 5.48
C ALA A 16 9.69 4.83 5.02
N GLN A 17 9.84 5.26 3.76
CA GLN A 17 9.03 6.35 3.22
C GLN A 17 7.55 5.96 3.13
N LEU A 18 7.27 4.74 2.68
CA LEU A 18 5.91 4.24 2.55
C LEU A 18 5.22 4.07 3.91
N VAL A 19 5.94 3.66 4.96
CA VAL A 19 5.42 3.65 6.35
C VAL A 19 5.03 5.06 6.78
N THR A 20 5.86 6.06 6.50
CA THR A 20 5.59 7.45 6.86
C THR A 20 4.27 7.93 6.20
N TRP A 21 4.08 7.62 4.93
CA TRP A 21 2.85 7.93 4.20
C TRP A 21 1.64 7.18 4.76
N HIS A 22 1.75 5.88 5.04
CA HIS A 22 0.66 5.11 5.63
C HIS A 22 0.27 5.63 7.02
N VAL A 23 1.22 6.03 7.86
CA VAL A 23 0.93 6.67 9.15
C VAL A 23 0.15 7.96 8.97
N ALA A 24 0.54 8.80 8.01
CA ALA A 24 -0.20 10.03 7.71
C ALA A 24 -1.62 9.74 7.20
N GLN A 25 -1.79 8.72 6.35
CA GLN A 25 -3.08 8.31 5.82
C GLN A 25 -4.01 7.77 6.92
N TRP A 26 -3.49 6.94 7.82
CA TRP A 26 -4.24 6.47 8.99
C TRP A 26 -4.72 7.63 9.87
N ARG A 27 -3.85 8.61 10.15
CA ARG A 27 -4.23 9.81 10.92
C ARG A 27 -5.31 10.65 10.23
N LEU A 28 -5.28 10.75 8.91
CA LEU A 28 -6.33 11.44 8.15
C LEU A 28 -7.66 10.70 8.24
N LEU A 29 -7.64 9.38 8.07
CA LEU A 29 -8.84 8.55 8.18
C LEU A 29 -9.47 8.65 9.57
N ASP A 30 -8.69 8.61 10.65
CA ASP A 30 -9.19 8.85 12.01
C ASP A 30 -9.88 10.21 12.16
N ARG A 31 -9.24 11.26 11.61
CA ARG A 31 -9.80 12.62 11.67
C ARG A 31 -11.11 12.72 10.92
N LEU A 32 -11.23 12.04 9.77
CA LEU A 32 -12.46 12.00 8.99
C LEU A 32 -13.55 11.19 9.71
N ALA A 33 -13.21 10.01 10.24
CA ALA A 33 -14.14 9.19 11.02
C ALA A 33 -14.65 9.95 12.27
N SER A 34 -13.75 10.63 12.98
CA SER A 34 -14.11 11.43 14.16
C SER A 34 -15.02 12.62 13.82
N ARG A 35 -14.92 13.18 12.61
CA ARG A 35 -15.79 14.27 12.13
C ARG A 35 -17.14 13.78 11.61
N ALA A 36 -17.19 12.57 11.07
CA ALA A 36 -18.41 11.97 10.52
C ALA A 36 -19.39 11.52 11.63
N GLY A 37 -18.92 11.37 12.87
CA GLY A 37 -19.79 11.07 14.01
C GLY A 37 -20.30 9.62 13.99
N PRO A 38 -21.51 9.33 14.52
CA PRO A 38 -22.03 7.97 14.64
C PRO A 38 -22.20 7.23 13.32
N ASP A 39 -22.38 7.96 12.22
CA ASP A 39 -22.56 7.41 10.85
C ASP A 39 -21.24 7.27 10.09
N ALA A 40 -20.09 7.36 10.79
CA ALA A 40 -18.79 7.20 10.18
C ALA A 40 -18.64 5.80 9.56
N PRO A 41 -18.21 5.69 8.29
CA PRO A 41 -17.91 4.40 7.69
C PRO A 41 -16.80 3.70 8.47
N THR A 42 -16.92 2.38 8.63
CA THR A 42 -15.90 1.57 9.28
C THR A 42 -14.57 1.73 8.55
N LEU A 43 -13.52 2.03 9.31
CA LEU A 43 -12.18 2.14 8.75
C LEU A 43 -11.77 0.80 8.09
N PRO A 44 -11.06 0.84 6.95
CA PRO A 44 -10.62 -0.39 6.29
C PRO A 44 -9.70 -1.20 7.21
N ALA A 45 -9.73 -2.53 7.09
CA ALA A 45 -8.88 -3.40 7.92
C ALA A 45 -7.37 -3.24 7.64
N PHE A 46 -7.02 -2.83 6.42
CA PHE A 46 -5.65 -2.53 6.00
C PHE A 46 -5.63 -1.46 4.92
N LEU A 47 -4.49 -0.78 4.76
CA LEU A 47 -4.22 0.13 3.65
C LEU A 47 -3.26 -0.53 2.66
N PRO A 48 -3.66 -0.71 1.39
CA PRO A 48 -2.79 -1.24 0.35
C PRO A 48 -1.85 -0.16 -0.21
N GLY A 49 -0.63 -0.57 -0.51
CA GLY A 49 0.38 0.22 -1.22
C GLY A 49 1.12 -0.63 -2.25
N ILE A 50 1.75 0.05 -3.22
CA ILE A 50 2.61 -0.58 -4.22
C ILE A 50 3.97 0.11 -4.21
N ILE A 51 5.01 -0.71 -4.10
CA ILE A 51 6.40 -0.28 -4.25
C ILE A 51 6.85 -0.64 -5.65
N VAL A 52 7.35 0.34 -6.38
CA VAL A 52 8.00 0.13 -7.68
C VAL A 52 9.48 0.47 -7.55
N GLN A 53 10.33 -0.54 -7.73
CA GLN A 53 11.78 -0.39 -7.67
C GLN A 53 12.41 -0.92 -8.97
N GLY A 54 12.95 -0.02 -9.78
CA GLY A 54 13.45 -0.38 -11.10
C GLY A 54 12.33 -0.94 -11.97
N HIS A 55 12.44 -2.22 -12.34
CA HIS A 55 11.40 -2.94 -13.09
C HIS A 55 10.43 -3.71 -12.19
N ASP A 56 10.76 -3.90 -10.91
CA ASP A 56 10.02 -4.79 -10.02
C ASP A 56 8.92 -4.06 -9.26
N TRP A 57 7.77 -4.72 -9.18
CA TRP A 57 6.57 -4.23 -8.53
C TRP A 57 6.23 -5.17 -7.38
N SER A 58 6.04 -4.60 -6.20
CA SER A 58 5.67 -5.35 -5.00
C SER A 58 4.47 -4.72 -4.32
N PHE A 59 3.55 -5.57 -3.89
CA PHE A 59 2.43 -5.19 -3.04
C PHE A 59 2.87 -5.13 -1.59
N VAL A 60 2.41 -4.10 -0.89
CA VAL A 60 2.57 -3.96 0.56
C VAL A 60 1.21 -3.62 1.17
N ALA A 61 1.00 -4.07 2.40
CA ALA A 61 -0.17 -3.71 3.17
C ALA A 61 0.26 -3.13 4.51
N SER A 62 -0.43 -2.12 5.00
CA SER A 62 -0.29 -1.68 6.38
C SER A 62 -1.57 -1.94 7.16
N THR A 63 -1.45 -2.57 8.30
CA THR A 63 -2.54 -2.69 9.26
C THR A 63 -2.26 -1.76 10.42
N ARG A 64 -3.30 -1.17 10.99
CA ARG A 64 -3.19 -0.44 12.25
C ARG A 64 -3.90 -1.23 13.34
N ARG A 65 -3.17 -1.50 14.42
CA ARG A 65 -3.73 -2.00 15.67
C ARG A 65 -3.42 -0.97 16.75
N ASP A 66 -4.47 -0.38 17.31
CA ASP A 66 -4.37 0.73 18.26
C ASP A 66 -3.59 1.92 17.67
N ASP A 67 -2.46 2.31 18.27
CA ASP A 67 -1.60 3.40 17.79
C ASP A 67 -0.38 2.93 16.97
N ARG A 68 -0.28 1.61 16.71
CA ARG A 68 0.85 1.03 15.98
C ARG A 68 0.46 0.65 14.56
N VAL A 69 1.17 1.25 13.60
CA VAL A 69 1.09 0.86 12.18
C VAL A 69 2.14 -0.20 11.90
N THR A 70 1.69 -1.38 11.49
CA THR A 70 2.57 -2.48 11.07
C THR A 70 2.53 -2.58 9.55
N LEU A 71 3.69 -2.49 8.91
CA LEU A 71 3.85 -2.78 7.48
C LEU A 71 4.10 -4.29 7.31
N TRP A 72 3.26 -4.93 6.51
CA TRP A 72 3.47 -6.29 6.05
C TRP A 72 4.33 -6.27 4.80
N THR A 73 5.36 -7.11 4.81
CA THR A 73 6.46 -7.08 3.84
C THR A 73 6.01 -7.28 2.40
N SER A 74 6.85 -6.76 1.50
CA SER A 74 6.64 -6.62 0.06
C SER A 74 6.48 -7.97 -0.66
N GLN A 75 5.24 -8.36 -0.96
CA GLN A 75 4.95 -9.48 -1.86
C GLN A 75 5.21 -9.05 -3.29
N HIS A 76 6.18 -9.68 -3.97
CA HIS A 76 6.41 -9.40 -5.39
C HIS A 76 5.18 -9.79 -6.21
N ILE A 77 4.69 -8.87 -7.05
CA ILE A 77 3.51 -9.05 -7.90
C ILE A 77 3.83 -9.08 -9.40
N GLY A 78 5.06 -8.76 -9.76
CA GLY A 78 5.56 -8.90 -11.12
C GLY A 78 6.61 -7.86 -11.49
N SER A 79 7.04 -7.90 -12.74
CA SER A 79 8.11 -7.04 -13.25
C SER A 79 7.79 -6.53 -14.64
N THR A 80 8.17 -5.28 -14.91
CA THR A 80 8.07 -4.66 -16.24
C THR A 80 9.23 -5.04 -17.16
N ALA A 81 10.17 -5.88 -16.69
CA ALA A 81 11.29 -6.36 -17.49
C ALA A 81 10.87 -7.36 -18.59
N LYS A 82 9.70 -8.01 -18.45
CA LYS A 82 9.16 -8.98 -19.41
C LYS A 82 7.65 -8.79 -19.56
N ALA A 83 7.13 -9.06 -20.75
CA ALA A 83 5.68 -8.96 -21.02
C ALA A 83 4.83 -9.81 -20.07
N THR A 84 5.29 -11.02 -19.72
CA THR A 84 4.61 -11.89 -18.75
C THR A 84 4.49 -11.25 -17.36
N GLY A 85 5.51 -10.53 -16.91
CA GLY A 85 5.48 -9.83 -15.64
C GLY A 85 4.53 -8.63 -15.65
N VAL A 86 4.36 -7.96 -16.80
CA VAL A 86 3.33 -6.92 -16.97
C VAL A 86 1.92 -7.51 -16.80
N TYR A 87 1.65 -8.67 -17.40
CA TYR A 87 0.36 -9.35 -17.20
C TYR A 87 0.11 -9.75 -15.75
N GLN A 88 1.16 -10.19 -15.03
CA GLN A 88 1.05 -10.49 -13.59
C GLN A 88 0.68 -9.24 -12.79
N ILE A 89 1.32 -8.10 -13.07
CA ILE A 89 0.99 -6.81 -12.44
C ILE A 89 -0.47 -6.44 -12.70
N VAL A 90 -0.92 -6.49 -13.96
CA VAL A 90 -2.30 -6.14 -14.32
C VAL A 90 -3.30 -7.07 -13.60
N CYS A 91 -3.04 -8.37 -13.59
CA CYS A 91 -3.87 -9.35 -12.89
C CYS A 91 -3.96 -9.06 -11.38
N ALA A 92 -2.81 -8.80 -10.74
CA ALA A 92 -2.75 -8.45 -9.32
C ALA A 92 -3.54 -7.17 -9.01
N LEU A 93 -3.43 -6.14 -9.85
CA LEU A 93 -4.20 -4.89 -9.71
C LEU A 93 -5.71 -5.11 -9.85
N GLN A 94 -6.12 -5.95 -10.81
CA GLN A 94 -7.54 -6.29 -10.99
C GLN A 94 -8.08 -7.05 -9.78
N TYR A 95 -7.31 -7.99 -9.25
CA TYR A 95 -7.66 -8.72 -8.03
C TYR A 95 -7.81 -7.77 -6.84
N LEU A 96 -6.86 -6.85 -6.63
CA LEU A 96 -6.92 -5.87 -5.54
C LEU A 96 -8.09 -4.89 -5.65
N ARG A 97 -8.55 -4.57 -6.87
CA ARG A 97 -9.74 -3.75 -7.11
C ARG A 97 -11.03 -4.51 -6.78
N ALA A 98 -11.08 -5.80 -7.10
CA ALA A 98 -12.26 -6.63 -6.93
C ALA A 98 -12.36 -7.26 -5.52
N ALA A 99 -11.31 -7.16 -4.71
CA ALA A 99 -11.30 -7.63 -3.34
C ALA A 99 -12.33 -6.84 -2.50
N PRO A 100 -13.20 -7.54 -1.75
CA PRO A 100 -14.25 -6.92 -0.93
C PRO A 100 -13.70 -6.16 0.28
#